data_AF-A0A3P6EDF8-F1
#
_entry.id   AF-A0A3P6EDF8-F1
#
_cell.length_a   1.000
_cell.length_b   1.000
_cell.length_c   1.000
_cell.angle_alpha   90.00
_cell.angle_beta   90.00
_cell.angle_gamma   90.00
#
_symmetry.space_group_name_H-M   'P 1'
#
loop_
_entity.id
_entity.type
_entity.pdbx_description
1 polymer ?
#
loop_
_entity_poly.entity_id
_entity_poly.type
_entity_poly.pdbx_seq_one_letter_code
_entity_poly.pdbx_strand_id
1 'polypeptide(L)'
;MNNGWGFLVDEEKGGRLLTLDRSSSFENLKVMVCEDFGIDVNMVNIELSYLPSDLINSIYSPHVIITSDRQVRNFLTYVKNKAST
;
A
#
# COMPACT_ATOMS: atom_id res chain seq x y z
N MET A 1 -24.34 -12.63 -8.24
CA MET A 1 -23.54 -12.37 -7.03
C MET A 1 -22.46 -11.38 -7.43
N ASN A 2 -22.57 -10.13 -6.96
CA ASN A 2 -21.55 -9.10 -7.19
C ASN A 2 -20.39 -9.38 -6.24
N ASN A 3 -19.30 -9.84 -6.83
CA ASN A 3 -18.23 -10.55 -6.14
C ASN A 3 -16.96 -9.71 -5.99
N GLY A 4 -17.07 -8.39 -6.20
CA GLY A 4 -16.00 -7.42 -6.01
C GLY A 4 -15.69 -7.18 -4.53
N TRP A 5 -14.43 -6.91 -4.20
CA TRP A 5 -14.12 -6.15 -2.98
C TRP A 5 -14.62 -4.72 -3.20
N GLY A 6 -15.76 -4.40 -2.59
CA GLY A 6 -16.24 -3.03 -2.50
C GLY A 6 -15.48 -2.33 -1.39
N PHE A 7 -14.44 -1.60 -1.74
CA PHE A 7 -13.92 -0.59 -0.82
C PHE A 7 -14.94 0.54 -0.82
N LEU A 8 -15.46 0.89 0.36
CA LEU A 8 -16.07 2.21 0.53
C LEU A 8 -14.91 3.18 0.36
N VAL A 9 -14.79 3.73 -0.85
CA VAL A 9 -13.88 4.83 -1.11
C VAL A 9 -14.36 5.95 -0.21
N ASP A 10 -13.55 6.27 0.79
CA ASP A 10 -13.73 7.48 1.56
C ASP A 10 -13.44 8.62 0.57
N GLU A 11 -14.46 9.10 -0.14
CA GLU A 11 -14.31 10.16 -1.14
C GLU A 11 -13.92 11.49 -0.50
N GLU A 12 -14.21 11.67 0.80
CA GLU A 12 -13.80 12.83 1.58
C GLU A 12 -12.27 12.80 1.79
N LYS A 13 -11.72 11.64 2.15
CA LYS A 13 -10.27 11.49 2.28
C LYS A 13 -9.59 11.34 0.93
N GLY A 14 -10.08 10.49 0.03
CA GLY A 14 -9.49 10.22 -1.28
C GLY A 14 -8.16 9.46 -1.22
N GLY A 15 -7.57 9.21 -2.40
CA GLY A 15 -6.23 8.62 -2.50
C GLY A 15 -5.11 9.60 -2.13
N ARG A 16 -3.95 9.07 -1.74
CA ARG A 16 -2.74 9.86 -1.47
C ARG A 16 -1.60 9.43 -2.39
N LEU A 17 -0.90 10.40 -2.96
CA LEU A 17 0.30 10.17 -3.74
C LEU A 17 1.50 10.24 -2.78
N LEU A 18 2.14 9.09 -2.57
CA LEU A 18 3.33 9.00 -1.73
C LEU A 18 4.59 9.02 -2.59
N THR A 19 5.57 9.82 -2.21
CA THR A 19 6.89 9.82 -2.84
C THR A 19 7.84 9.00 -1.98
N LEU A 20 8.24 7.84 -2.49
CA LEU A 20 9.13 6.91 -1.80
C LEU A 20 10.48 6.83 -2.49
N ASP A 21 11.53 6.80 -1.70
CA ASP A 21 12.88 6.52 -2.17
C ASP A 21 13.24 5.04 -1.92
N ARG A 22 14.20 4.46 -2.67
CA ARG A 22 14.54 3.02 -2.53
C ARG A 22 15.24 2.67 -1.22
N SER A 23 15.76 3.66 -0.51
CA SER A 23 16.31 3.55 0.83
C SER A 23 15.30 3.87 1.94
N SER A 24 14.05 4.23 1.60
CA SER A 24 12.97 4.41 2.57
C SER A 24 12.79 3.16 3.43
N SER A 25 12.74 3.35 4.75
CA SER A 25 12.43 2.28 5.71
C SER A 25 10.92 2.02 5.77
N PHE A 26 10.54 0.88 6.33
CA PHE A 26 9.15 0.57 6.64
C PHE A 26 8.55 1.54 7.64
N GLU A 27 9.35 2.03 8.60
CA GLU A 27 8.89 3.04 9.56
C GLU A 27 8.58 4.36 8.86
N ASN A 28 9.46 4.83 7.97
CA ASN A 28 9.23 6.05 7.20
C ASN A 28 7.97 5.94 6.34
N LEU A 29 7.74 4.79 5.72
CA LEU A 29 6.53 4.56 4.94
C LEU A 29 5.27 4.67 5.81
N LYS A 30 5.26 4.09 7.02
CA LYS A 30 4.14 4.24 7.95
C LYS A 30 3.92 5.69 8.33
N VAL A 31 4.98 6.42 8.70
CA VAL A 31 4.89 7.84 9.08
C VAL A 31 4.31 8.68 7.95
N MET A 32 4.80 8.54 6.71
CA MET A 32 4.27 9.31 5.57
C MET A 32 2.79 9.00 5.29
N VAL A 33 2.39 7.73 5.35
CA VAL A 33 0.96 7.35 5.22
C VAL A 33 0.14 8.00 6.33
N CYS A 34 0.64 8.00 7.58
CA CYS A 34 -0.07 8.64 8.69
C CYS A 34 -0.27 10.14 8.46
N GLU A 35 0.81 10.84 8.13
CA GLU A 35 0.84 12.29 7.92
C GLU A 35 -0.14 12.70 6.81
N ASP A 36 -0.11 12.00 5.67
CA ASP A 36 -0.98 12.27 4.53
C ASP A 36 -2.47 12.04 4.83
N PHE A 37 -2.78 11.12 5.74
CA PHE A 37 -4.15 10.81 6.14
C PHE A 37 -4.57 11.50 7.46
N GLY A 38 -3.72 12.32 8.08
CA GLY A 38 -3.99 12.99 9.36
C GLY A 38 -4.19 12.01 10.52
N ILE A 39 -3.52 10.87 10.49
CA ILE A 39 -3.61 9.80 11.49
C ILE A 39 -2.45 9.95 12.48
N ASP A 40 -2.72 9.86 13.79
CA ASP A 40 -1.66 9.76 14.78
C ASP A 40 -1.09 8.33 14.78
N VAL A 41 0.17 8.20 14.33
CA VAL A 41 0.91 6.93 14.23
C VAL A 41 1.01 6.19 15.58
N ASN A 42 0.89 6.90 16.70
CA ASN A 42 0.97 6.30 18.04
C ASN A 42 -0.38 5.81 18.57
N MET A 43 -1.49 6.21 17.93
CA MET A 43 -2.84 5.87 18.37
C MET A 43 -3.43 4.66 17.66
N VAL A 44 -2.85 4.23 16.53
CA VAL A 44 -3.40 3.14 15.72
C VAL A 44 -2.32 2.15 15.29
N ASN A 45 -2.68 0.87 15.24
CA ASN A 45 -1.88 -0.13 14.55
C ASN A 45 -2.17 -0.07 13.06
N ILE A 46 -1.13 0.13 12.26
CA ILE A 46 -1.25 0.28 10.81
C ILE A 46 -0.73 -0.97 10.12
N GLU A 47 -1.58 -1.56 9.30
CA GLU A 47 -1.20 -2.61 8.38
C GLU A 47 -1.16 -2.04 6.96
N LEU A 48 0.00 -2.15 6.30
CA LEU A 48 0.17 -1.73 4.93
C LEU A 48 0.23 -2.97 4.04
N SER A 49 -0.58 -2.99 2.98
CA SER A 49 -0.60 -4.10 2.03
C SER A 49 -0.85 -3.61 0.62
N TYR A 50 -0.47 -4.42 -0.36
CA TYR A 50 -0.75 -4.15 -1.77
C TYR A 50 -1.25 -5.42 -2.47
N LEU A 51 -2.08 -5.24 -3.50
CA LEU A 51 -2.58 -6.32 -4.32
C LEU A 51 -1.86 -6.33 -5.66
N PRO A 52 -0.95 -7.29 -5.92
CA PRO A 52 -0.21 -7.32 -7.16
C PRO A 52 -1.07 -7.86 -8.31
N SER A 53 -1.76 -6.97 -9.03
CA SER A 53 -2.72 -7.27 -10.12
C SER A 53 -2.31 -8.37 -11.12
N ASP A 54 -1.01 -8.52 -11.41
CA ASP A 54 -0.53 -9.46 -12.44
C ASP A 54 -0.04 -10.79 -11.86
N LEU A 55 0.02 -10.89 -10.53
CA LEU A 55 0.33 -12.11 -9.81
C LEU A 55 -0.93 -12.77 -9.22
N ILE A 56 -2.09 -12.12 -9.37
CA ILE A 56 -3.36 -12.59 -8.83
C ILE A 56 -4.23 -13.16 -9.94
N ASN A 57 -4.70 -14.40 -9.76
CA ASN A 57 -5.67 -15.03 -10.68
C ASN A 57 -7.11 -14.62 -10.37
N SER A 58 -7.31 -13.88 -9.27
CA SER A 58 -8.61 -13.44 -8.79
C SER A 58 -8.45 -12.27 -7.84
N ILE A 59 -9.46 -11.40 -7.80
CA ILE A 59 -9.60 -10.34 -6.80
C ILE A 59 -9.67 -10.87 -5.36
N TYR A 60 -9.93 -12.17 -5.15
CA TYR A 60 -9.88 -12.82 -3.84
C TYR A 60 -8.49 -13.25 -3.39
N SER A 61 -7.47 -12.96 -4.19
CA SER A 61 -6.10 -13.34 -3.83
C SER A 61 -5.65 -12.57 -2.59
N PRO A 62 -4.89 -13.23 -1.68
CA PRO A 62 -4.42 -12.58 -0.47
C PRO A 62 -3.56 -11.36 -0.81
N HIS A 63 -3.74 -10.28 -0.05
CA HIS A 63 -2.90 -9.10 -0.15
C HIS A 63 -1.47 -9.44 0.30
N VAL A 64 -0.48 -8.79 -0.32
CA VAL A 64 0.89 -8.87 0.14
C VAL A 64 1.09 -7.82 1.22
N ILE A 65 1.24 -8.29 2.47
CA ILE A 65 1.47 -7.43 3.64
C ILE A 65 2.94 -6.97 3.66
N ILE A 66 3.14 -5.68 3.91
CA ILE A 66 4.45 -5.06 4.08
C ILE A 66 4.70 -4.94 5.59
N THR A 67 5.78 -5.57 6.06
CA THR A 67 6.16 -5.61 7.48
C THR A 67 7.64 -5.29 7.72
N SER A 68 8.40 -5.00 6.65
CA SER A 68 9.85 -4.81 6.74
C SER A 68 10.39 -3.97 5.58
N ASP A 69 11.57 -3.36 5.79
CA ASP A 69 12.28 -2.59 4.76
C ASP A 69 12.53 -3.40 3.48
N ARG A 70 12.84 -4.69 3.61
CA ARG A 70 13.02 -5.58 2.46
C ARG A 70 11.74 -5.66 1.62
N GLN A 71 10.58 -5.73 2.27
CA GLN A 71 9.29 -5.78 1.58
C GLN A 71 8.90 -4.43 0.96
N VAL A 72 9.28 -3.30 1.58
CA VAL A 72 9.14 -1.98 0.94
C VAL A 72 9.92 -1.92 -0.37
N ARG A 73 11.17 -2.39 -0.38
CA ARG A 73 11.99 -2.44 -1.60
C ARG A 73 11.40 -3.37 -2.67
N ASN A 74 10.83 -4.50 -2.26
CA ASN A 74 10.14 -5.41 -3.16
C ASN A 74 8.91 -4.75 -3.80
N PHE A 75 8.11 -4.05 -3.00
CA PHE A 75 6.96 -3.27 -3.47
C PHE A 75 7.38 -2.20 -4.49
N LEU A 76 8.38 -1.37 -4.18
CA LEU A 76 8.87 -0.34 -5.10
C LEU A 76 9.41 -0.92 -6.41
N THR A 77 10.09 -2.06 -6.34
CA THR A 77 10.57 -2.76 -7.54
C THR A 77 9.42 -3.33 -8.37
N TYR A 78 8.41 -3.90 -7.72
CA TYR A 78 7.18 -4.36 -8.37
C TYR A 78 6.48 -3.22 -9.11
N VAL A 79 6.22 -2.09 -8.43
CA VAL A 79 5.54 -0.92 -9.03
C VAL A 79 6.33 -0.34 -10.20
N LYS A 80 7.66 -0.20 -10.06
CA LYS A 80 8.52 0.33 -11.13
C LYS A 80 8.46 -0.54 -12.39
N ASN A 81 8.49 -1.86 -12.22
CA ASN A 81 8.43 -2.79 -13.34
C ASN A 81 7.08 -2.71 -14.07
N LYS A 82 5.99 -2.43 -13.36
CA LYS A 82 4.68 -2.20 -13.97
C LYS A 82 4.59 -0.92 -14.78
N ALA A 83 5.14 0.19 -14.27
CA ALA A 83 5.11 1.48 -14.95
C ALA A 83 5.92 1.52 -16.25
N SER A 84 6.72 0.48 -16.52
CA SER A 84 7.57 0.36 -17.71
C SER A 84 6.94 -0.48 -18.84
N THR A 85 5.68 -0.90 -18.68
CA THR A 85 4.88 -1.69 -19.65
C THR A 85 3.75 -0.84 -20.20
#